data_AF-A0A5B6VE30-F1
#
_entry.id   AF-A0A5B6VE30-F1
#
_cell.length_a   1.000
_cell.length_b   1.000
_cell.length_c   1.000
_cell.angle_alpha   90.00
_cell.angle_beta   90.00
_cell.angle_gamma   90.00
#
_symmetry.space_group_name_H-M   'P 1'
#
loop_
_entity.id
_entity.type
_entity.pdbx_description
1 polymer ?
#
loop_
_entity_poly.entity_id
_entity_poly.type
_entity_poly.pdbx_seq_one_letter_code
_entity_poly.pdbx_strand_id
1 'polypeptide(L)'
;MEVCVNSTKLLNLNQNTRLFVPRNSISHSFKNPILQFNSNVQKRPLNYPLNQRSCFSRQIRSLQRPISSRIKASPASSATSGSETDKLPADIMVTETQEPNSRVRLSVEVPAAVGEDCYKRVLKEFMKQAKIPGFRPGKIPESILLNYVGEESVQKATVESILKRTLPHAMSTVTGRALRDSVRIITKFADMEKSYSSLSSLSYDVIVDVAPEVKWISENGYKSMKIVVEIDHDIEAEKACEQEIKRRHKSLGTLKIVTDRGLQVGDLAVLDISATTIDQDESNVQKVPAAESKGFQFDTEDDNKVLPGFLDSIIGIRQGETKSFPYVFPETWQQENLRGVEAQFTVECKELFYRDLPELNDSIADKLFPGCTDLNQVKESLLQKCREMEQAAKDQATDNAILDQLCKMVEIDIPQSLFEEQGRQLYGARLLEIQANVKLNEQQLATLSSPKAVNEFLENQRENIINLIKQNLAVGDIFKRENLQFSTEELVKEVQNSVAEFKRHKQEYDEERVREQVQDVLEGAKVLEWLKEHADIQYVTR
;
A
#
# COMPACT_ATOMS: atom_id res chain seq x y z
N MET A 1 -62.14 32.98 14.37
CA MET A 1 -60.88 32.95 15.14
C MET A 1 -59.77 33.06 14.11
N GLU A 2 -59.61 34.27 13.57
CA GLU A 2 -58.52 35.23 13.92
C GLU A 2 -57.20 34.82 13.22
N VAL A 3 -56.44 35.63 12.48
CA VAL A 3 -56.50 37.02 11.97
C VAL A 3 -55.31 37.16 10.97
N CYS A 4 -55.50 37.94 9.89
CA CYS A 4 -54.57 38.78 9.08
C CYS A 4 -53.17 38.29 8.65
N VAL A 5 -52.74 38.31 7.37
CA VAL A 5 -52.58 39.38 6.33
C VAL A 5 -51.17 40.03 6.31
N ASN A 6 -50.53 39.97 5.12
CA ASN A 6 -49.50 40.82 4.48
C ASN A 6 -48.06 40.88 5.09
N SER A 7 -47.01 40.48 4.35
CA SER A 7 -46.26 41.19 3.27
C SER A 7 -45.05 41.97 3.79
N THR A 8 -43.82 41.56 3.42
CA THR A 8 -42.85 42.41 2.70
C THR A 8 -41.53 41.70 2.38
N LYS A 9 -41.02 42.05 1.19
CA LYS A 9 -39.72 41.84 0.54
C LYS A 9 -38.49 42.28 1.36
N LEU A 10 -37.38 41.52 1.32
CA LEU A 10 -36.10 41.79 0.59
C LEU A 10 -34.84 41.20 1.29
N LEU A 11 -33.95 40.66 0.43
CA LEU A 11 -32.49 40.50 0.55
C LEU A 11 -31.87 39.22 1.12
N ASN A 12 -31.25 38.47 0.19
CA ASN A 12 -29.90 37.86 0.23
C ASN A 12 -29.53 36.89 1.37
N LEU A 13 -29.34 35.61 1.03
CA LEU A 13 -28.01 35.05 0.72
C LEU A 13 -28.12 33.52 0.53
N ASN A 14 -27.84 33.07 -0.70
CA ASN A 14 -27.52 31.69 -1.04
C ASN A 14 -26.26 31.24 -0.30
N GLN A 15 -26.26 30.08 0.35
CA GLN A 15 -25.14 29.12 0.33
C GLN A 15 -25.66 27.68 0.51
N ASN A 16 -25.86 26.99 -0.61
CA ASN A 16 -25.93 25.53 -0.71
C ASN A 16 -24.49 25.00 -0.82
N THR A 17 -24.01 24.30 0.20
CA THR A 17 -22.78 23.49 0.12
C THR A 17 -23.17 22.01 0.04
N ARG A 18 -23.37 21.53 -1.19
CA ARG A 18 -23.31 20.10 -1.51
C ARG A 18 -21.89 19.79 -1.96
N LEU A 19 -21.13 19.10 -1.11
CA LEU A 19 -19.79 18.62 -1.42
C LEU A 19 -19.90 17.46 -2.41
N PHE A 20 -19.45 17.72 -3.64
CA PHE A 20 -19.30 16.78 -4.73
C PHE A 20 -18.11 15.85 -4.47
N VAL A 21 -18.35 14.54 -4.57
CA VAL A 21 -17.33 13.49 -4.61
C VAL A 21 -16.95 13.27 -6.08
N PRO A 22 -15.68 13.36 -6.49
CA PRO A 22 -15.30 12.94 -7.84
C PRO A 22 -15.05 11.43 -7.84
N ARG A 23 -15.87 10.70 -8.62
CA ARG A 23 -15.58 9.33 -9.05
C ARG A 23 -14.50 9.41 -10.13
N ASN A 24 -13.26 9.11 -9.77
CA ASN A 24 -12.22 8.80 -10.75
C ASN A 24 -12.19 7.27 -10.96
N SER A 25 -12.75 6.83 -12.07
CA SER A 25 -12.47 5.52 -12.65
C SER A 25 -11.14 5.59 -13.39
N ILE A 26 -10.05 5.41 -12.64
CA ILE A 26 -8.75 5.06 -13.22
C ILE A 26 -8.55 3.59 -12.88
N SER A 27 -8.48 2.74 -13.90
CA SER A 27 -7.98 1.38 -13.78
C SER A 27 -6.47 1.46 -13.48
N HIS A 28 -6.15 1.81 -12.24
CA HIS A 28 -4.82 1.64 -11.70
C HIS A 28 -4.62 0.15 -11.50
N SER A 29 -3.93 -0.49 -12.45
CA SER A 29 -3.22 -1.74 -12.19
C SER A 29 -2.26 -1.45 -11.04
N PHE A 30 -2.69 -1.76 -9.81
CA PHE A 30 -1.81 -1.78 -8.65
C PHE A 30 -0.75 -2.84 -8.93
N LYS A 31 0.45 -2.38 -9.28
CA LYS A 31 1.61 -3.27 -9.49
C LYS A 31 1.84 -4.04 -8.20
N ASN A 32 1.87 -5.37 -8.29
CA ASN A 32 2.07 -6.23 -7.13
C ASN A 32 3.35 -5.83 -6.37
N PRO A 33 3.28 -5.49 -5.08
CA PRO A 33 4.44 -5.06 -4.29
C PRO A 33 5.47 -6.18 -4.11
N ILE A 34 5.10 -7.44 -4.32
CA ILE A 34 6.00 -8.61 -4.36
C ILE A 34 7.14 -8.40 -5.36
N LEU A 35 6.86 -7.71 -6.47
CA LEU A 35 7.79 -7.56 -7.60
C LEU A 35 8.56 -6.24 -7.60
N GLN A 36 8.31 -5.34 -6.63
CA GLN A 36 8.97 -4.04 -6.60
C GLN A 36 10.43 -4.07 -6.11
N PHE A 37 10.93 -5.20 -5.63
CA PHE A 37 12.32 -5.34 -5.17
C PHE A 37 13.31 -5.82 -6.24
N ASN A 38 12.84 -6.30 -7.39
CA ASN A 38 13.72 -6.67 -8.51
C ASN A 38 13.60 -5.68 -9.67
N SER A 39 14.32 -4.57 -9.56
CA SER A 39 14.86 -3.89 -10.74
C SER A 39 16.28 -3.45 -10.46
N ASN A 40 17.21 -4.05 -11.20
CA ASN A 40 18.65 -3.91 -11.09
C ASN A 40 19.16 -2.49 -10.76
N VAL A 41 20.02 -2.47 -9.75
CA VAL A 41 21.16 -1.57 -9.51
C VAL A 41 21.54 -0.75 -10.75
N GLN A 42 21.22 0.54 -10.76
CA GLN A 42 22.06 1.53 -11.43
C GLN A 42 21.90 2.94 -10.83
N LYS A 43 23.07 3.50 -10.53
CA LYS A 43 23.37 4.76 -9.82
C LYS A 43 22.70 5.97 -10.48
N ARG A 44 22.13 6.87 -9.67
CA ARG A 44 22.31 8.34 -9.81
C ARG A 44 21.93 9.08 -8.50
N PRO A 45 22.68 10.14 -8.11
CA PRO A 45 22.50 10.83 -6.84
C PRO A 45 21.55 12.01 -7.01
N LEU A 46 20.65 12.23 -6.04
CA LEU A 46 19.95 13.51 -5.89
C LEU A 46 20.14 14.00 -4.45
N ASN A 47 20.78 15.16 -4.35
CA ASN A 47 21.19 15.83 -3.11
C ASN A 47 20.09 16.75 -2.55
N TYR A 48 20.12 16.93 -1.21
CA TYR A 48 19.64 18.06 -0.38
C TYR A 48 18.20 18.02 0.19
N PRO A 49 17.90 18.77 1.28
CA PRO A 49 18.47 18.64 2.62
C PRO A 49 17.39 18.50 3.73
N LEU A 50 17.87 18.19 4.94
CA LEU A 50 17.14 17.95 6.20
C LEU A 50 16.18 19.07 6.65
N ASN A 51 15.11 18.67 7.34
CA ASN A 51 14.75 19.30 8.62
C ASN A 51 14.10 18.32 9.62
N GLN A 52 14.35 18.61 10.90
CA GLN A 52 14.25 17.73 12.07
C GLN A 52 12.90 17.80 12.80
N ARG A 53 12.71 16.82 13.71
CA ARG A 53 11.83 16.72 14.90
C ARG A 53 10.63 15.78 14.69
N SER A 54 10.21 14.93 15.62
CA SER A 54 10.70 14.55 16.96
C SER A 54 10.00 13.25 17.42
N CYS A 55 10.78 12.34 17.98
CA CYS A 55 10.55 11.48 19.16
C CYS A 55 9.10 11.12 19.58
N PHE A 56 8.79 9.82 19.68
CA PHE A 56 8.26 9.20 20.90
C PHE A 56 8.59 7.70 20.96
N SER A 57 9.34 7.33 21.99
CA SER A 57 9.83 5.98 22.27
C SER A 57 8.76 5.12 22.97
N ARG A 58 8.67 3.83 22.61
CA ARG A 58 8.23 2.77 23.52
C ARG A 58 9.04 1.49 23.29
N GLN A 59 9.87 1.19 24.29
CA GLN A 59 10.61 -0.06 24.43
C GLN A 59 9.64 -1.23 24.63
N ILE A 60 9.80 -2.31 23.88
CA ILE A 60 9.23 -3.61 24.20
C ILE A 60 10.33 -4.67 24.04
N ARG A 61 10.47 -5.49 25.09
CA ARG A 61 11.50 -6.51 25.27
C ARG A 61 11.31 -7.69 24.33
N SER A 62 12.41 -8.13 23.74
CA SER A 62 12.58 -9.36 22.97
C SER A 62 12.53 -10.60 23.86
N LEU A 63 11.94 -11.69 23.35
CA LEU A 63 12.12 -13.04 23.85
C LEU A 63 12.34 -13.99 22.67
N GLN A 64 13.45 -14.71 22.76
CA GLN A 64 14.09 -15.54 21.73
C GLN A 64 13.41 -16.92 21.57
N ARG A 65 13.55 -17.53 20.38
CA ARG A 65 13.47 -18.99 20.16
C ARG A 65 14.89 -19.56 19.94
N PRO A 66 15.22 -20.79 20.41
CA PRO A 66 16.59 -21.27 20.41
C PRO A 66 16.96 -22.09 19.17
N ILE A 67 18.21 -21.93 18.72
CA ILE A 67 18.91 -22.83 17.79
C ILE A 67 19.90 -23.67 18.59
N SER A 68 19.94 -24.98 18.32
CA SER A 68 20.77 -25.98 18.99
C SER A 68 22.19 -25.99 18.44
N SER A 69 23.20 -25.82 19.29
CA SER A 69 24.55 -26.39 19.07
C SER A 69 25.27 -26.62 20.41
N ARG A 70 25.88 -27.80 20.54
CA ARG A 70 26.53 -28.35 21.73
C ARG A 70 28.04 -28.10 21.64
N ILE A 71 28.71 -27.62 22.71
CA ILE A 71 29.99 -28.09 23.28
C ILE A 71 30.55 -27.15 24.40
N LYS A 72 30.71 -27.76 25.61
CA LYS A 72 31.67 -27.59 26.75
C LYS A 72 31.84 -26.29 27.57
N ALA A 73 31.24 -26.37 28.77
CA ALA A 73 31.48 -25.85 30.14
C ALA A 73 32.72 -25.00 30.55
N SER A 74 32.44 -23.92 31.31
CA SER A 74 32.95 -23.66 32.69
C SER A 74 32.15 -22.52 33.38
N PRO A 75 32.09 -22.44 34.73
CA PRO A 75 31.00 -21.80 35.46
C PRO A 75 31.29 -20.34 35.80
N ALA A 76 30.41 -19.44 35.38
CA ALA A 76 30.35 -18.09 35.90
C ALA A 76 28.87 -17.69 36.07
N SER A 77 28.53 -17.42 37.32
CA SER A 77 27.25 -16.90 37.79
C SER A 77 26.83 -15.65 37.02
N SER A 78 25.76 -15.77 36.24
CA SER A 78 24.99 -14.64 35.74
C SER A 78 23.51 -15.00 35.76
N ALA A 79 22.74 -14.18 36.48
CA ALA A 79 21.30 -14.30 36.63
C ALA A 79 20.66 -14.23 35.24
N THR A 80 20.26 -15.39 34.73
CA THR A 80 19.49 -15.54 33.50
C THR A 80 18.03 -15.38 33.87
N SER A 81 17.41 -14.28 33.43
CA SER A 81 15.95 -14.15 33.41
C SER A 81 15.41 -15.08 32.32
N GLY A 82 15.34 -16.38 32.63
CA GLY A 82 14.58 -17.34 31.86
C GLY A 82 13.09 -17.09 32.08
N SER A 83 12.32 -17.09 31.01
CA SER A 83 10.87 -17.21 31.04
C SER A 83 10.49 -18.59 31.61
N GLU A 84 10.52 -18.74 32.94
CA GLU A 84 9.80 -19.81 33.61
C GLU A 84 8.32 -19.53 33.34
N THR A 85 7.71 -20.33 32.48
CA THR A 85 6.25 -20.35 32.36
C THR A 85 5.71 -20.67 33.75
N ASP A 86 5.03 -19.69 34.35
CA ASP A 86 4.42 -19.82 35.65
C ASP A 86 3.52 -21.07 35.63
N LYS A 87 3.94 -22.11 36.34
CA LYS A 87 3.27 -23.42 36.33
C LYS A 87 1.91 -23.26 37.00
N LEU A 88 0.85 -23.62 36.28
CA LEU A 88 -0.48 -23.65 36.85
C LEU A 88 -0.59 -24.82 37.84
N PRO A 89 -1.37 -24.68 38.92
CA PRO A 89 -1.59 -25.75 39.89
C PRO A 89 -2.43 -26.92 39.32
N ALA A 90 -3.13 -26.71 38.21
CA ALA A 90 -3.88 -27.72 37.46
C ALA A 90 -3.90 -27.35 35.97
N ASP A 91 -4.06 -28.36 35.11
CA ASP A 91 -4.18 -28.16 33.67
C ASP A 91 -5.54 -27.53 33.32
N ILE A 92 -5.52 -26.55 32.42
CA ILE A 92 -6.73 -25.95 31.86
C ILE A 92 -7.31 -26.84 30.76
N MET A 93 -8.63 -26.93 30.67
CA MET A 93 -9.29 -27.62 29.57
C MET A 93 -9.54 -26.60 28.46
N VAL A 94 -9.00 -26.85 27.27
CA VAL A 94 -9.14 -25.97 26.10
C VAL A 94 -9.85 -26.75 25.01
N THR A 95 -11.05 -26.31 24.66
CA THR A 95 -11.81 -26.87 23.54
C THR A 95 -11.67 -25.96 22.33
N GLU A 96 -11.18 -26.52 21.23
CA GLU A 96 -11.00 -25.82 19.97
C GLU A 96 -12.22 -26.01 19.05
N THR A 97 -12.79 -24.91 18.55
CA THR A 97 -13.86 -24.93 17.55
C THR A 97 -13.46 -24.07 16.35
N GLN A 98 -13.52 -24.64 15.15
CA GLN A 98 -13.25 -23.89 13.91
C GLN A 98 -14.44 -22.99 13.55
N GLU A 99 -14.14 -21.77 13.13
CA GLU A 99 -15.09 -20.76 12.65
C GLU A 99 -14.77 -20.37 11.20
N PRO A 100 -15.74 -19.83 10.45
CA PRO A 100 -15.48 -19.27 9.12
C PRO A 100 -14.51 -18.07 9.18
N ASN A 101 -13.87 -17.77 8.06
CA ASN A 101 -12.77 -16.80 7.89
C ASN A 101 -11.46 -17.23 8.56
N SER A 102 -11.10 -18.51 8.46
CA SER A 102 -9.89 -19.09 9.07
C SER A 102 -9.68 -18.64 10.51
N ARG A 103 -10.74 -18.79 11.31
CA ARG A 103 -10.77 -18.36 12.70
C ARG A 103 -10.96 -19.58 13.60
N VAL A 104 -10.35 -19.52 14.77
CA VAL A 104 -10.47 -20.55 15.79
C VAL A 104 -10.99 -19.93 17.07
N ARG A 105 -12.07 -20.50 17.59
CA ARG A 105 -12.57 -20.21 18.93
C ARG A 105 -11.96 -21.22 19.92
N LEU A 106 -11.31 -20.70 20.94
CA LEU A 106 -10.79 -21.46 22.08
C LEU A 106 -11.71 -21.20 23.27
N SER A 107 -12.48 -22.22 23.66
CA SER A 107 -13.25 -22.21 24.90
C SER A 107 -12.37 -22.76 26.01
N VAL A 108 -11.96 -21.87 26.92
CA VAL A 108 -11.03 -22.16 28.01
C VAL A 108 -11.83 -22.35 29.28
N GLU A 109 -11.77 -23.54 29.85
CA GLU A 109 -12.31 -23.84 31.17
C GLU A 109 -11.17 -23.89 32.19
N VAL A 110 -11.26 -22.98 33.16
CA VAL A 110 -10.29 -22.82 34.23
C VAL A 110 -10.76 -23.58 35.48
N PRO A 111 -9.99 -24.58 35.95
CA PRO A 111 -10.32 -25.30 37.18
C PRO A 111 -10.31 -24.39 38.40
N ALA A 112 -11.16 -24.70 39.39
CA ALA A 112 -11.24 -23.93 40.65
C ALA A 112 -9.88 -23.84 41.38
N ALA A 113 -9.03 -24.87 41.28
CA ALA A 113 -7.68 -24.86 41.87
C ALA A 113 -6.79 -23.73 41.32
N VAL A 114 -6.91 -23.40 40.03
CA VAL A 114 -6.19 -22.28 39.41
C VAL A 114 -6.78 -20.95 39.87
N GLY A 115 -8.12 -20.87 39.96
CA GLY A 115 -8.82 -19.70 40.49
C GLY A 115 -8.41 -19.36 41.92
N GLU A 116 -8.37 -20.36 42.81
CA GLU A 116 -7.99 -20.18 44.21
C GLU A 116 -6.52 -19.75 44.38
N ASP A 117 -5.62 -20.29 43.55
CA ASP A 117 -4.21 -19.91 43.53
C ASP A 117 -4.02 -18.45 43.05
N CYS A 118 -4.78 -18.02 42.04
CA CYS A 118 -4.83 -16.62 41.60
C CYS A 118 -5.39 -15.71 42.69
N TYR A 119 -6.50 -16.10 43.34
CA TYR A 119 -7.12 -15.38 44.44
C TYR A 119 -6.14 -15.14 45.60
N LYS A 120 -5.43 -16.20 46.04
CA LYS A 120 -4.42 -16.11 47.11
C LYS A 120 -3.26 -15.17 46.73
N ARG A 121 -2.85 -15.12 45.45
CA ARG A 121 -1.81 -14.18 45.00
C ARG A 121 -2.31 -12.73 45.04
N VAL A 122 -3.51 -12.49 44.49
CA VAL A 122 -4.14 -11.17 44.48
C VAL A 122 -4.32 -10.64 45.90
N LEU A 123 -4.80 -11.47 46.84
CA LEU A 123 -4.85 -11.11 48.25
C LEU A 123 -3.48 -10.72 48.81
N LYS A 124 -2.43 -11.50 48.54
CA LYS A 124 -1.07 -11.16 49.00
C LYS A 124 -0.57 -9.84 48.41
N GLU A 125 -0.94 -9.50 47.18
CA GLU A 125 -0.60 -8.23 46.55
C GLU A 125 -1.35 -7.06 47.22
N PHE A 126 -2.66 -7.19 47.42
CA PHE A 126 -3.44 -6.19 48.14
C PHE A 126 -2.98 -6.02 49.59
N MET A 127 -2.63 -7.10 50.30
CA MET A 127 -2.09 -7.03 51.66
C MET A 127 -0.79 -6.22 51.73
N LYS A 128 0.05 -6.25 50.69
CA LYS A 128 1.30 -5.49 50.63
C LYS A 128 1.06 -4.02 50.31
N GLN A 129 0.05 -3.72 49.49
CA GLN A 129 -0.25 -2.37 49.02
C GLN A 129 -1.15 -1.57 49.97
N ALA A 130 -2.09 -2.25 50.65
CA ALA A 130 -3.06 -1.62 51.53
C ALA A 130 -2.42 -1.04 52.80
N LYS A 131 -2.69 0.23 53.08
CA LYS A 131 -2.27 0.94 54.29
C LYS A 131 -3.48 1.13 55.20
N ILE A 132 -3.81 0.09 55.97
CA ILE A 132 -4.95 0.12 56.88
C ILE A 132 -4.46 0.57 58.27
N PRO A 133 -5.05 1.62 58.87
CA PRO A 133 -4.69 2.07 60.22
C PRO A 133 -4.78 0.92 61.23
N GLY A 134 -3.74 0.77 62.06
CA GLY A 134 -3.67 -0.28 63.08
C GLY A 134 -3.11 -1.63 62.62
N PHE A 135 -2.86 -1.82 61.31
CA PHE A 135 -2.29 -3.06 60.78
C PHE A 135 -0.97 -2.82 60.04
N ARG A 136 -0.03 -3.75 60.21
CA ARG A 136 1.23 -3.74 59.46
C ARG A 136 1.00 -4.30 58.03
N PRO A 137 1.49 -3.63 56.97
CA PRO A 137 1.41 -4.14 55.61
C PRO A 137 1.92 -5.59 55.52
N GLY A 138 1.16 -6.43 54.81
CA GLY A 138 1.45 -7.87 54.63
C GLY A 138 0.99 -8.79 55.76
N LYS A 139 0.44 -8.27 56.86
CA LYS A 139 -0.07 -9.05 58.01
C LYS A 139 -1.50 -8.65 58.41
N ILE A 140 -2.28 -8.20 57.44
CA ILE A 140 -3.69 -7.84 57.59
C ILE A 140 -4.54 -9.12 57.48
N PRO A 141 -5.47 -9.41 58.41
CA PRO A 141 -6.45 -10.48 58.24
C PRO A 141 -7.32 -10.29 56.98
N GLU A 142 -7.63 -11.38 56.29
CA GLU A 142 -8.36 -11.37 55.01
C GLU A 142 -9.72 -10.66 55.10
N SER A 143 -10.50 -10.94 56.14
CA SER A 143 -11.82 -10.33 56.35
C SER A 143 -11.76 -8.80 56.46
N ILE A 144 -10.72 -8.26 57.10
CA ILE A 144 -10.52 -6.82 57.26
C ILE A 144 -10.09 -6.19 55.94
N LEU A 145 -9.24 -6.89 55.18
CA LEU A 145 -8.81 -6.44 53.86
C LEU A 145 -9.98 -6.39 52.86
N LEU A 146 -10.81 -7.43 52.83
CA LEU A 146 -11.99 -7.49 51.96
C LEU A 146 -12.97 -6.37 52.26
N ASN A 147 -13.24 -6.07 53.53
CA ASN A 147 -14.10 -4.96 53.92
C ASN A 147 -13.52 -3.59 53.53
N TYR A 148 -12.18 -3.45 53.52
CA TYR A 148 -11.52 -2.19 53.20
C TYR A 148 -11.37 -1.95 51.70
N VAL A 149 -10.97 -2.97 50.93
CA VAL A 149 -10.73 -2.90 49.48
C VAL A 149 -12.03 -3.07 48.67
N GLY A 150 -13.01 -3.75 49.26
CA GLY A 150 -14.24 -4.15 48.59
C GLY A 150 -14.09 -5.51 47.91
N GLU A 151 -15.07 -6.39 48.12
CA GLU A 151 -15.07 -7.75 47.56
C GLU A 151 -15.05 -7.74 46.02
N GLU A 152 -15.80 -6.84 45.41
CA GLU A 152 -15.87 -6.67 43.94
C GLU A 152 -14.51 -6.33 43.33
N SER A 153 -13.70 -5.49 44.01
CA SER A 153 -12.37 -5.11 43.56
C SER A 153 -11.40 -6.30 43.58
N VAL A 154 -11.49 -7.14 44.61
CA VAL A 154 -10.69 -8.36 44.72
C VAL A 154 -11.12 -9.40 43.68
N GLN A 155 -12.42 -9.55 43.44
CA GLN A 155 -12.94 -10.42 42.38
C GLN A 155 -12.44 -9.99 41.00
N LYS A 156 -12.53 -8.70 40.67
CA LYS A 156 -12.01 -8.12 39.41
C LYS A 156 -10.53 -8.42 39.20
N ALA A 157 -9.70 -8.11 40.20
CA ALA A 157 -8.28 -8.38 40.14
C ALA A 157 -7.97 -9.88 40.04
N THR A 158 -8.80 -10.74 40.63
CA THR A 158 -8.68 -12.20 40.53
C THR A 158 -8.97 -12.70 39.12
N VAL A 159 -10.07 -12.23 38.49
CA VAL A 159 -10.38 -12.57 37.10
C VAL A 159 -9.29 -12.07 36.15
N GLU A 160 -8.77 -10.86 36.34
CA GLU A 160 -7.64 -10.32 35.56
C GLU A 160 -6.38 -11.20 35.72
N SER A 161 -6.07 -11.62 36.95
CA SER A 161 -4.96 -12.52 37.24
C SER A 161 -5.12 -13.89 36.57
N ILE A 162 -6.34 -14.45 36.60
CA ILE A 162 -6.68 -15.70 35.92
C ILE A 162 -6.41 -15.55 34.42
N LEU A 163 -6.98 -14.54 33.77
CA LEU A 163 -6.80 -14.30 32.34
C LEU A 163 -5.33 -14.16 31.96
N LYS A 164 -4.58 -13.36 32.71
CA LYS A 164 -3.16 -13.11 32.45
C LYS A 164 -2.31 -14.39 32.51
N ARG A 165 -2.64 -15.32 33.41
CA ARG A 165 -1.92 -16.59 33.54
C ARG A 165 -2.40 -17.65 32.56
N THR A 166 -3.72 -17.76 32.37
CA THR A 166 -4.33 -18.85 31.58
C THR A 166 -4.32 -18.59 30.08
N LEU A 167 -4.34 -17.34 29.63
CA LEU A 167 -4.33 -17.00 28.21
C LEU A 167 -3.07 -17.51 27.47
N PRO A 168 -1.83 -17.32 27.96
CA PRO A 168 -0.65 -17.90 27.30
C PRO A 168 -0.69 -19.42 27.20
N HIS A 169 -1.20 -20.11 28.23
CA HIS A 169 -1.37 -21.56 28.22
C HIS A 169 -2.42 -21.99 27.20
N ALA A 170 -3.55 -21.28 27.10
CA ALA A 170 -4.58 -21.55 26.09
C ALA A 170 -4.06 -21.32 24.66
N MET A 171 -3.24 -20.29 24.45
CA MET A 171 -2.63 -19.98 23.16
C MET A 171 -1.57 -20.99 22.72
N SER A 172 -1.02 -21.79 23.64
CA SER A 172 0.00 -22.79 23.32
C SER A 172 -0.48 -23.81 22.28
N THR A 173 -1.78 -24.14 22.27
CA THR A 173 -2.43 -25.03 21.30
C THR A 173 -2.38 -24.49 19.86
N VAL A 174 -2.31 -23.17 19.68
CA VAL A 174 -2.44 -22.50 18.37
C VAL A 174 -1.17 -21.72 17.98
N THR A 175 -0.13 -21.71 18.82
CA THR A 175 1.08 -20.86 18.66
C THR A 175 1.82 -21.04 17.32
N GLY A 176 1.68 -22.20 16.65
CA GLY A 176 2.31 -22.45 15.35
C GLY A 176 1.56 -21.87 14.13
N ARG A 177 0.28 -21.54 14.28
CA ARG A 177 -0.58 -21.08 13.18
C ARG A 177 -1.33 -19.78 13.49
N ALA A 178 -1.32 -19.30 14.73
CA ALA A 178 -1.97 -18.04 15.10
C ALA A 178 -1.29 -16.86 14.40
N LEU A 179 -2.10 -15.95 13.82
CA LEU A 179 -1.60 -14.68 13.32
C LEU A 179 -1.24 -13.75 14.49
N ARG A 180 -0.17 -12.96 14.32
CA ARG A 180 0.29 -12.00 15.33
C ARG A 180 -0.83 -10.98 15.61
N ASP A 181 -0.97 -10.57 16.87
CA ASP A 181 -1.93 -9.57 17.33
C ASP A 181 -3.42 -9.82 16.99
N SER A 182 -3.78 -11.06 16.63
CA SER A 182 -5.16 -11.45 16.27
C SER A 182 -6.02 -11.90 17.46
N VAL A 183 -5.42 -12.06 18.64
CA VAL A 183 -6.08 -12.63 19.83
C VAL A 183 -7.12 -11.66 20.39
N ARG A 184 -8.38 -12.09 20.49
CA ARG A 184 -9.49 -11.31 21.03
C ARG A 184 -10.31 -12.15 22.03
N ILE A 185 -10.46 -11.66 23.25
CA ILE A 185 -11.35 -12.26 24.24
C ILE A 185 -12.78 -11.82 23.91
N ILE A 186 -13.66 -12.78 23.62
CA ILE A 186 -15.06 -12.49 23.23
C ILE A 186 -15.92 -12.23 24.47
N THR A 187 -15.72 -13.08 25.48
CA THR A 187 -16.48 -13.02 26.72
C THR A 187 -16.19 -11.67 27.40
N LYS A 188 -17.25 -10.91 27.70
CA LYS A 188 -17.09 -9.62 28.36
C LYS A 188 -16.58 -9.83 29.77
N PHE A 189 -15.67 -8.98 30.20
CA PHE A 189 -15.09 -9.05 31.54
C PHE A 189 -16.16 -9.02 32.64
N ALA A 190 -17.21 -8.20 32.49
CA ALA A 190 -18.33 -8.14 33.43
C ALA A 190 -19.13 -9.46 33.54
N ASP A 191 -19.17 -10.27 32.48
CA ASP A 191 -19.84 -11.57 32.51
C ASP A 191 -18.96 -12.61 33.21
N MET A 192 -17.64 -12.52 33.03
CA MET A 192 -16.67 -13.33 33.77
C MET A 192 -16.76 -13.05 35.28
N GLU A 193 -16.79 -11.77 35.67
CA GLU A 193 -16.95 -11.34 37.07
C GLU A 193 -18.18 -11.97 37.72
N LYS A 194 -19.33 -11.94 37.04
CA LYS A 194 -20.59 -12.52 37.55
C LYS A 194 -20.55 -14.05 37.64
N SER A 195 -19.87 -14.71 36.70
CA SER A 195 -19.76 -16.16 36.65
C SER A 195 -18.72 -16.73 37.62
N TYR A 196 -17.77 -15.90 38.07
CA TYR A 196 -16.71 -16.30 38.96
C TYR A 196 -17.24 -16.51 40.38
N SER A 197 -17.05 -17.72 40.90
CA SER A 197 -17.21 -18.04 42.32
C SER A 197 -15.97 -18.82 42.77
N SER A 198 -15.54 -18.61 44.00
CA SER A 198 -14.34 -19.28 44.57
C SER A 198 -14.40 -20.82 44.52
N LEU A 199 -15.59 -21.39 44.31
CA LEU A 199 -15.84 -22.84 44.24
C LEU A 199 -16.21 -23.33 42.83
N SER A 200 -16.40 -22.43 41.85
CA SER A 200 -16.78 -22.81 40.48
C SER A 200 -15.61 -22.67 39.51
N SER A 201 -15.66 -23.44 38.42
CA SER A 201 -14.79 -23.23 37.26
C SER A 201 -15.20 -21.96 36.53
N LEU A 202 -14.21 -21.18 36.07
CA LEU A 202 -14.44 -20.01 35.21
C LEU A 202 -14.23 -20.42 33.75
N SER A 203 -15.19 -20.14 32.88
CA SER A 203 -15.07 -20.39 31.44
C SER A 203 -15.02 -19.08 30.66
N TYR A 204 -14.12 -18.99 29.67
CA TYR A 204 -14.09 -17.85 28.75
C TYR A 204 -13.70 -18.26 27.33
N ASP A 205 -14.21 -17.50 26.36
CA ASP A 205 -13.94 -17.72 24.94
C ASP A 205 -12.94 -16.72 24.39
N VAL A 206 -11.98 -17.23 23.63
CA VAL A 206 -10.98 -16.47 22.89
C VAL A 206 -11.12 -16.78 21.41
N ILE A 207 -11.19 -15.75 20.57
CA ILE A 207 -11.05 -15.86 19.12
C ILE A 207 -9.62 -15.55 18.73
N VAL A 208 -9.08 -16.37 17.85
CA VAL A 208 -7.76 -16.20 17.24
C VAL A 208 -7.92 -16.41 15.76
N ASP A 209 -7.40 -15.48 14.95
CA ASP A 209 -7.32 -15.71 13.51
C ASP A 209 -6.06 -16.55 13.23
N VAL A 210 -6.21 -17.60 12.42
CA VAL A 210 -5.12 -18.52 12.08
C VAL A 210 -4.68 -18.33 10.63
N ALA A 211 -3.44 -18.70 10.34
CA ALA A 211 -2.92 -18.74 8.98
C ALA A 211 -3.85 -19.62 8.13
N PRO A 212 -4.42 -19.06 7.05
CA PRO A 212 -5.43 -19.75 6.29
C PRO A 212 -4.84 -20.89 5.47
N GLU A 213 -5.60 -21.97 5.31
CA GLU A 213 -5.22 -23.11 4.48
C GLU A 213 -5.54 -22.85 3.00
N VAL A 214 -4.60 -23.17 2.12
CA VAL A 214 -4.74 -22.97 0.67
C VAL A 214 -5.42 -24.19 0.05
N LYS A 215 -6.67 -24.03 -0.40
CA LYS A 215 -7.42 -25.06 -1.11
C LYS A 215 -7.32 -24.82 -2.61
N TRP A 216 -6.78 -25.80 -3.32
CA TRP A 216 -6.67 -25.74 -4.78
C TRP A 216 -7.89 -26.39 -5.42
N ILE A 217 -8.46 -25.74 -6.43
CA ILE A 217 -9.60 -26.29 -7.19
C ILE A 217 -9.17 -27.55 -7.95
N SER A 218 -7.91 -27.60 -8.39
CA SER A 218 -7.31 -28.78 -9.01
C SER A 218 -5.93 -29.03 -8.43
N GLU A 219 -5.72 -30.21 -7.86
CA GLU A 219 -4.42 -30.66 -7.35
C GLU A 219 -3.42 -30.71 -8.53
N ASN A 220 -2.51 -29.74 -8.60
CA ASN A 220 -1.50 -29.53 -9.65
C ASN A 220 -1.96 -28.83 -10.94
N GLY A 221 -3.12 -28.18 -10.96
CA GLY A 221 -3.55 -27.37 -12.12
C GLY A 221 -2.54 -26.28 -12.51
N TYR A 222 -1.74 -25.81 -11.54
CA TYR A 222 -0.71 -24.79 -11.74
C TYR A 222 0.52 -25.23 -12.56
N LYS A 223 0.75 -26.54 -12.76
CA LYS A 223 1.94 -27.04 -13.47
C LYS A 223 1.85 -26.97 -14.98
N SER A 224 0.65 -26.91 -15.54
CA SER A 224 0.40 -26.90 -16.98
C SER A 224 -0.63 -25.83 -17.33
N MET A 225 -0.42 -24.62 -16.80
CA MET A 225 -1.31 -23.49 -17.08
C MET A 225 -1.05 -22.94 -18.46
N LYS A 226 -2.13 -22.61 -19.18
CA LYS A 226 -2.07 -21.82 -20.40
C LYS A 226 -2.32 -20.37 -20.04
N ILE A 227 -1.35 -19.51 -20.32
CA ILE A 227 -1.38 -18.11 -19.94
C ILE A 227 -1.24 -17.28 -21.20
N VAL A 228 -2.19 -16.37 -21.42
CA VAL A 228 -2.14 -15.41 -22.51
C VAL A 228 -1.67 -14.08 -21.91
N VAL A 229 -0.54 -13.58 -22.40
CA VAL A 229 0.04 -12.30 -21.99
C VAL A 229 -0.18 -11.30 -23.11
N GLU A 230 -0.97 -10.26 -22.82
CA GLU A 230 -1.17 -9.13 -23.73
C GLU A 230 0.02 -8.16 -23.58
N ILE A 231 0.69 -7.86 -24.69
CA ILE A 231 1.79 -6.89 -24.75
C ILE A 231 1.35 -5.73 -25.65
N ASP A 232 1.47 -4.51 -25.14
CA ASP A 232 1.19 -3.29 -25.91
C ASP A 232 2.23 -3.10 -27.04
N HIS A 233 1.77 -2.74 -28.24
CA HIS A 233 2.64 -2.52 -29.41
C HIS A 233 3.73 -1.44 -29.18
N ASP A 234 3.48 -0.46 -28.31
CA ASP A 234 4.35 0.71 -28.09
C ASP A 234 5.73 0.38 -27.49
N ILE A 235 5.97 -0.89 -27.18
CA ILE A 235 7.19 -1.36 -26.53
C ILE A 235 8.30 -1.69 -27.56
N GLU A 236 8.13 -1.43 -28.86
CA GLU A 236 9.23 -1.60 -29.83
C GLU A 236 10.46 -0.74 -29.43
N ALA A 237 11.51 -1.39 -28.89
CA ALA A 237 12.68 -0.70 -28.36
C ALA A 237 13.38 0.22 -29.37
N GLU A 238 13.31 -0.10 -30.66
CA GLU A 238 13.86 0.73 -31.73
C GLU A 238 13.11 2.06 -31.87
N LYS A 239 11.77 2.02 -31.96
CA LYS A 239 10.93 3.22 -32.00
C LYS A 239 11.08 4.06 -30.73
N ALA A 240 11.10 3.42 -29.56
CA ALA A 240 11.32 4.09 -28.28
C ALA A 240 12.70 4.76 -28.22
N CYS A 241 13.75 4.10 -28.72
CA CYS A 241 15.09 4.66 -28.80
C CYS A 241 15.13 5.89 -29.71
N GLU A 242 14.52 5.83 -30.89
CA GLU A 242 14.45 6.97 -31.80
C GLU A 242 13.69 8.16 -31.18
N GLN A 243 12.58 7.90 -30.50
CA GLN A 243 11.83 8.92 -29.77
C GLN A 243 12.65 9.55 -28.64
N GLU A 244 13.37 8.74 -27.85
CA GLU A 244 14.26 9.24 -26.79
C GLU A 244 15.41 10.08 -27.35
N ILE A 245 16.04 9.67 -28.46
CA ILE A 245 17.08 10.46 -29.14
C ILE A 245 16.48 11.79 -29.60
N LYS A 246 15.33 11.78 -30.28
CA LYS A 246 14.64 13.00 -30.72
C LYS A 246 14.33 13.93 -29.54
N ARG A 247 13.78 13.38 -28.46
CA ARG A 247 13.45 14.14 -27.24
C ARG A 247 14.68 14.78 -26.61
N ARG A 248 15.80 14.04 -26.52
CA ARG A 248 17.06 14.54 -25.95
C ARG A 248 17.71 15.57 -26.85
N HIS A 249 17.76 15.32 -28.15
CA HIS A 249 18.26 16.28 -29.14
C HIS A 249 17.45 17.58 -29.09
N LYS A 250 16.13 17.46 -29.01
CA LYS A 250 15.23 18.60 -28.81
C LYS A 250 15.56 19.38 -27.55
N SER A 251 15.83 18.71 -26.43
CA SER A 251 16.19 19.38 -25.16
C SER A 251 17.46 20.26 -25.26
N LEU A 252 18.36 19.98 -26.21
CA LEU A 252 19.57 20.79 -26.45
C LEU A 252 19.30 22.07 -27.25
N GLY A 253 18.17 22.14 -27.94
CA GLY A 253 17.81 23.29 -28.78
C GLY A 253 17.47 24.54 -27.97
N THR A 254 17.94 25.69 -28.44
CA THR A 254 17.62 27.00 -27.83
C THR A 254 16.33 27.55 -28.44
N LEU A 255 15.42 28.04 -27.60
CA LEU A 255 14.17 28.67 -28.06
C LEU A 255 14.45 30.11 -28.50
N LYS A 256 14.01 30.45 -29.71
CA LYS A 256 14.09 31.80 -30.28
C LYS A 256 12.69 32.27 -30.66
N ILE A 257 12.40 33.54 -30.38
CA ILE A 257 11.08 34.13 -30.66
C ILE A 257 10.90 34.28 -32.18
N VAL A 258 9.71 33.94 -32.67
CA VAL A 258 9.27 34.14 -34.06
C VAL A 258 8.30 35.31 -34.10
N THR A 259 8.55 36.30 -34.96
CA THR A 259 7.67 37.48 -35.13
C THR A 259 7.27 37.74 -36.58
N ASP A 260 7.93 37.08 -37.53
CA ASP A 260 7.88 37.35 -38.97
C ASP A 260 7.04 36.34 -39.77
N ARG A 261 6.68 35.20 -39.17
CA ARG A 261 5.83 34.16 -39.78
C ARG A 261 4.80 33.60 -38.79
N GLY A 262 3.81 32.87 -39.32
CA GLY A 262 2.84 32.12 -38.52
C GLY A 262 3.38 30.78 -38.01
N LEU A 263 2.62 30.17 -37.11
CA LEU A 263 2.87 28.85 -36.51
C LEU A 263 3.08 27.76 -37.58
N GLN A 264 4.16 27.00 -37.47
CA GLN A 264 4.47 25.82 -38.29
C GLN A 264 4.73 24.60 -37.41
N VAL A 265 4.67 23.41 -38.00
CA VAL A 265 5.04 22.16 -37.31
C VAL A 265 6.54 22.22 -36.96
N GLY A 266 6.88 21.91 -35.71
CA GLY A 266 8.23 22.08 -35.14
C GLY A 266 8.37 23.26 -34.17
N ASP A 267 7.41 24.18 -34.16
CA ASP A 267 7.41 25.34 -33.26
C ASP A 267 6.82 25.02 -31.88
N LEU A 268 7.15 25.88 -30.91
CA LEU A 268 6.55 25.92 -29.58
C LEU A 268 5.74 27.21 -29.42
N ALA A 269 4.46 27.08 -29.13
CA ALA A 269 3.54 28.20 -28.95
C ALA A 269 3.08 28.28 -27.49
N VAL A 270 2.92 29.50 -26.99
CA VAL A 270 2.25 29.78 -25.71
C VAL A 270 0.85 30.26 -26.02
N LEU A 271 -0.15 29.45 -25.68
CA LEU A 271 -1.54 29.65 -26.08
C LEU A 271 -2.44 29.90 -24.87
N ASP A 272 -3.41 30.80 -25.02
CA ASP A 272 -4.59 30.85 -24.17
C ASP A 272 -5.75 30.20 -24.94
N ILE A 273 -6.30 29.13 -24.37
CA ILE A 273 -7.34 28.32 -24.99
C ILE A 273 -8.61 28.48 -24.17
N SER A 274 -9.72 28.76 -24.86
CA SER A 274 -11.05 28.76 -24.28
C SER A 274 -12.02 28.02 -25.18
N ALA A 275 -13.01 27.35 -24.57
CA ALA A 275 -14.01 26.59 -25.28
C ALA A 275 -15.42 26.92 -24.76
N THR A 276 -16.35 27.11 -25.69
CA THR A 276 -17.77 27.36 -25.41
C THR A 276 -18.63 26.40 -26.19
N THR A 277 -19.56 25.71 -25.53
CA THR A 277 -20.57 24.89 -26.21
C THR A 277 -21.72 25.77 -26.67
N ILE A 278 -22.23 25.49 -27.88
CA ILE A 278 -23.39 26.15 -28.46
C ILE A 278 -24.49 25.08 -28.53
N ASP A 279 -25.62 25.31 -27.88
CA ASP A 279 -26.78 24.42 -27.96
C ASP A 279 -27.46 24.51 -29.34
N GLN A 280 -28.21 23.48 -29.77
CA GLN A 280 -28.87 23.43 -31.09
C GLN A 280 -29.83 24.60 -31.38
N ASP A 281 -30.30 25.29 -30.32
CA ASP A 281 -31.19 26.45 -30.39
C ASP A 281 -30.46 27.81 -30.27
N GLU A 282 -29.13 27.86 -30.35
CA GLU A 282 -28.25 29.06 -30.21
C GLU A 282 -28.47 29.90 -28.92
N SER A 283 -29.28 29.41 -27.98
CA SER A 283 -29.82 30.18 -26.86
C SER A 283 -29.01 30.05 -25.56
N ASN A 284 -28.20 28.99 -25.43
CA ASN A 284 -27.39 28.71 -24.24
C ASN A 284 -25.91 28.54 -24.62
N VAL A 285 -25.12 29.60 -24.42
CA VAL A 285 -23.65 29.52 -24.48
C VAL A 285 -23.13 29.15 -23.10
N GLN A 286 -22.57 27.95 -22.95
CA GLN A 286 -21.91 27.52 -21.72
C GLN A 286 -20.40 27.42 -21.92
N LYS A 287 -19.63 27.96 -20.97
CA LYS A 287 -18.18 27.76 -20.93
C LYS A 287 -17.88 26.33 -20.53
N VAL A 288 -16.77 25.79 -21.04
CA VAL A 288 -16.25 24.47 -20.65
C VAL A 288 -14.96 24.67 -19.85
N PRO A 289 -15.03 24.82 -18.52
CA PRO A 289 -13.83 25.06 -17.69
C PRO A 289 -12.78 23.96 -17.84
N ALA A 290 -13.22 22.73 -18.14
CA ALA A 290 -12.34 21.59 -18.37
C ALA A 290 -11.43 21.73 -19.60
N ALA A 291 -11.80 22.60 -20.56
CA ALA A 291 -11.06 22.84 -21.79
C ALA A 291 -10.46 24.25 -21.85
N GLU A 292 -10.48 24.99 -20.74
CA GLU A 292 -9.81 26.29 -20.61
C GLU A 292 -8.38 26.12 -20.10
N SER A 293 -7.42 26.74 -20.77
CA SER A 293 -6.02 26.76 -20.33
C SER A 293 -5.38 28.11 -20.62
N LYS A 294 -4.62 28.64 -19.66
CA LYS A 294 -3.91 29.92 -19.80
C LYS A 294 -2.41 29.70 -19.75
N GLY A 295 -1.69 30.29 -20.71
CA GLY A 295 -0.25 30.12 -20.85
C GLY A 295 0.13 28.67 -21.17
N PHE A 296 -0.72 27.96 -21.90
CA PHE A 296 -0.49 26.58 -22.30
C PHE A 296 0.70 26.51 -23.25
N GLN A 297 1.76 25.83 -22.84
CA GLN A 297 2.93 25.57 -23.69
C GLN A 297 2.61 24.39 -24.60
N PHE A 298 2.34 24.70 -25.86
CA PHE A 298 2.04 23.72 -26.88
C PHE A 298 3.25 23.51 -27.80
N ASP A 299 3.76 22.29 -27.81
CA ASP A 299 4.81 21.87 -28.73
C ASP A 299 4.17 21.12 -29.89
N THR A 300 4.29 21.66 -31.10
CA THR A 300 3.54 21.17 -32.28
C THR A 300 3.99 19.80 -32.77
N GLU A 301 5.13 19.28 -32.32
CA GLU A 301 5.55 17.90 -32.61
C GLU A 301 5.01 16.88 -31.60
N ASP A 302 4.53 17.33 -30.43
CA ASP A 302 3.92 16.47 -29.41
C ASP A 302 2.42 16.29 -29.70
N ASP A 303 2.09 15.46 -30.68
CA ASP A 303 0.71 15.23 -31.14
C ASP A 303 -0.20 14.61 -30.04
N ASN A 304 0.42 13.93 -29.06
CA ASN A 304 -0.30 13.22 -27.99
C ASN A 304 -0.88 14.13 -26.89
N LYS A 305 -0.57 15.43 -26.88
CA LYS A 305 -0.98 16.33 -25.78
C LYS A 305 -2.27 17.10 -26.04
N VAL A 306 -2.74 17.14 -27.28
CA VAL A 306 -3.88 17.98 -27.67
C VAL A 306 -4.87 17.18 -28.51
N LEU A 307 -6.08 17.71 -28.69
CA LEU A 307 -7.11 17.07 -29.49
C LEU A 307 -6.62 16.84 -30.92
N PRO A 308 -6.85 15.65 -31.52
CA PRO A 308 -6.48 15.38 -32.90
C PRO A 308 -7.02 16.44 -33.87
N GLY A 309 -6.21 16.97 -34.79
CA GLY A 309 -6.65 18.02 -35.73
C GLY A 309 -6.81 19.43 -35.11
N PHE A 310 -6.52 19.61 -33.82
CA PHE A 310 -6.41 20.93 -33.21
C PHE A 310 -5.27 21.74 -33.85
N LEU A 311 -4.12 21.10 -34.08
CA LEU A 311 -2.96 21.73 -34.72
C LEU A 311 -3.34 22.31 -36.09
N ASP A 312 -4.01 21.53 -36.94
CA ASP A 312 -4.46 21.96 -38.26
C ASP A 312 -5.33 23.22 -38.22
N SER A 313 -6.14 23.33 -37.17
CA SER A 313 -7.02 24.47 -36.95
C SER A 313 -6.28 25.74 -36.54
N ILE A 314 -5.08 25.63 -35.96
CA ILE A 314 -4.28 26.79 -35.50
C ILE A 314 -3.02 27.05 -36.33
N ILE A 315 -2.64 26.16 -37.25
CA ILE A 315 -1.52 26.39 -38.18
C ILE A 315 -1.66 27.77 -38.85
N GLY A 316 -0.53 28.47 -38.93
CA GLY A 316 -0.44 29.81 -39.52
C GLY A 316 -0.81 30.97 -38.59
N ILE A 317 -1.33 30.71 -37.37
CA ILE A 317 -1.62 31.78 -36.40
C ILE A 317 -0.35 32.53 -36.04
N ARG A 318 -0.42 33.86 -35.95
CA ARG A 318 0.71 34.72 -35.59
C ARG A 318 0.69 35.09 -34.11
N GLN A 319 1.82 35.59 -33.62
CA GLN A 319 1.90 36.15 -32.28
C GLN A 319 0.90 37.31 -32.12
N GLY A 320 0.13 37.27 -31.03
CA GLY A 320 -0.93 38.23 -30.70
C GLY A 320 -2.25 38.00 -31.45
N GLU A 321 -2.32 37.01 -32.34
CA GLU A 321 -3.53 36.71 -33.11
C GLU A 321 -4.46 35.78 -32.32
N THR A 322 -5.76 35.99 -32.49
CA THR A 322 -6.81 35.13 -31.94
C THR A 322 -7.54 34.45 -33.08
N LYS A 323 -7.68 33.13 -32.99
CA LYS A 323 -8.37 32.31 -33.98
C LYS A 323 -9.48 31.52 -33.30
N SER A 324 -10.66 31.52 -33.90
CA SER A 324 -11.81 30.77 -33.42
C SER A 324 -12.25 29.76 -34.47
N PHE A 325 -12.49 28.52 -34.05
CA PHE A 325 -12.93 27.43 -34.93
C PHE A 325 -13.88 26.46 -34.20
N PRO A 326 -14.88 25.91 -34.89
CA PRO A 326 -15.73 24.86 -34.33
C PRO A 326 -14.95 23.53 -34.29
N TYR A 327 -15.13 22.76 -33.23
CA TYR A 327 -14.50 21.45 -33.08
C TYR A 327 -15.42 20.50 -32.28
N VAL A 328 -15.45 19.24 -32.69
CA VAL A 328 -16.25 18.18 -32.03
C VAL A 328 -15.33 17.36 -31.14
N PHE A 329 -15.66 17.27 -29.85
CA PHE A 329 -14.90 16.40 -28.95
C PHE A 329 -15.00 14.92 -29.37
N PRO A 330 -13.88 14.17 -29.39
CA PRO A 330 -13.90 12.78 -29.80
C PRO A 330 -14.68 11.90 -28.81
N GLU A 331 -15.25 10.79 -29.31
CA GLU A 331 -15.97 9.84 -28.46
C GLU A 331 -15.09 9.19 -27.38
N THR A 332 -13.77 9.19 -27.58
CA THR A 332 -12.78 8.63 -26.66
C THR A 332 -12.35 9.59 -25.55
N TRP A 333 -12.99 10.77 -25.41
CA TRP A 333 -12.59 11.77 -24.43
C TRP A 333 -12.76 11.29 -22.98
N GLN A 334 -11.87 11.72 -22.07
CA GLN A 334 -11.87 11.25 -20.68
C GLN A 334 -13.17 11.60 -19.92
N GLN A 335 -13.78 12.74 -20.25
CA GLN A 335 -15.01 13.20 -19.60
C GLN A 335 -16.21 12.79 -20.45
N GLU A 336 -17.06 11.91 -19.90
CA GLU A 336 -18.25 11.38 -20.58
C GLU A 336 -19.17 12.48 -21.09
N ASN A 337 -19.35 13.55 -20.30
CA ASN A 337 -20.24 14.67 -20.60
C ASN A 337 -19.80 15.53 -21.80
N LEU A 338 -18.56 15.39 -22.27
CA LEU A 338 -18.04 16.17 -23.40
C LEU A 338 -17.89 15.33 -24.67
N ARG A 339 -18.06 14.01 -24.62
CA ARG A 339 -17.91 13.14 -25.79
C ARG A 339 -18.95 13.49 -26.86
N GLY A 340 -18.50 13.76 -28.09
CA GLY A 340 -19.38 14.10 -29.22
C GLY A 340 -20.01 15.49 -29.15
N VAL A 341 -19.65 16.32 -28.15
CA VAL A 341 -20.20 17.66 -28.02
C VAL A 341 -19.49 18.62 -28.99
N GLU A 342 -20.28 19.43 -29.69
CA GLU A 342 -19.78 20.53 -30.52
C GLU A 342 -19.43 21.74 -29.64
N ALA A 343 -18.18 22.21 -29.76
CA ALA A 343 -17.70 23.39 -29.06
C ALA A 343 -16.97 24.34 -30.01
N GLN A 344 -17.18 25.63 -29.78
CA GLN A 344 -16.41 26.69 -30.41
C GLN A 344 -15.15 26.93 -29.58
N PHE A 345 -13.99 26.63 -30.15
CA PHE A 345 -12.69 26.94 -29.55
C PHE A 345 -12.27 28.35 -29.95
N THR A 346 -11.70 29.08 -29.01
CA THR A 346 -11.02 30.35 -29.23
C THR A 346 -9.63 30.26 -28.64
N VAL A 347 -8.63 30.38 -29.52
CA VAL A 347 -7.21 30.24 -29.21
C VAL A 347 -6.51 31.56 -29.48
N GLU A 348 -5.87 32.12 -28.47
CA GLU A 348 -5.01 33.29 -28.57
C GLU A 348 -3.55 32.85 -28.48
N CYS A 349 -2.74 33.20 -29.50
CA CYS A 349 -1.32 32.91 -29.49
C CYS A 349 -0.54 34.05 -28.84
N LYS A 350 -0.08 33.87 -27.60
CA LYS A 350 0.67 34.91 -26.87
C LYS A 350 2.11 35.05 -27.36
N GLU A 351 2.79 33.93 -27.49
CA GLU A 351 4.19 33.87 -27.87
C GLU A 351 4.43 32.69 -28.79
N LEU A 352 5.28 32.90 -29.79
CA LEU A 352 5.66 31.87 -30.75
C LEU A 352 7.18 31.73 -30.72
N PHE A 353 7.66 30.50 -30.58
CA PHE A 353 9.07 30.17 -30.55
C PHE A 353 9.39 29.11 -31.60
N TYR A 354 10.53 29.25 -32.27
CA TYR A 354 11.15 28.16 -33.00
C TYR A 354 12.33 27.62 -32.21
N ARG A 355 12.63 26.35 -32.42
CA ARG A 355 13.71 25.67 -31.70
C ARG A 355 14.95 25.59 -32.59
N ASP A 356 15.99 26.31 -32.22
CA ASP A 356 17.28 26.28 -32.90
C ASP A 356 18.08 25.08 -32.40
N LEU A 357 18.06 24.01 -33.19
CA LEU A 357 18.66 22.73 -32.85
C LEU A 357 20.12 22.70 -33.32
N PRO A 358 21.06 22.24 -32.48
CA PRO A 358 22.42 22.01 -32.94
C PRO A 358 22.45 20.88 -33.98
N GLU A 359 23.40 20.95 -34.91
CA GLU A 359 23.62 19.88 -35.90
C GLU A 359 23.84 18.53 -35.19
N LEU A 360 23.22 17.49 -35.75
CA LEU A 360 23.29 16.14 -35.21
C LEU A 360 24.62 15.48 -35.60
N ASN A 361 25.70 15.87 -34.92
CA ASN A 361 27.08 15.38 -35.11
C ASN A 361 27.67 14.82 -33.80
N ASP A 362 28.82 14.17 -33.85
CA ASP A 362 29.45 13.53 -32.67
C ASP A 362 29.76 14.49 -31.51
N SER A 363 29.89 15.79 -31.78
CA SER A 363 30.16 16.82 -30.76
C SER A 363 29.04 16.98 -29.73
N ILE A 364 27.82 16.53 -30.04
CA ILE A 364 26.69 16.54 -29.12
C ILE A 364 26.45 15.19 -28.42
N ALA A 365 27.22 14.14 -28.75
CA ALA A 365 27.02 12.80 -28.22
C ALA A 365 27.05 12.76 -26.68
N ASP A 366 28.05 13.40 -26.06
CA ASP A 366 28.18 13.48 -24.59
C ASP A 366 27.03 14.27 -23.94
N LYS A 367 26.45 15.24 -24.66
CA LYS A 367 25.28 15.99 -24.19
C LYS A 367 23.99 15.17 -24.26
N LEU A 368 23.87 14.27 -25.24
CA LEU A 368 22.73 13.37 -25.39
C LEU A 368 22.78 12.22 -24.38
N PHE A 369 23.96 11.64 -24.19
CA PHE A 369 24.19 10.58 -23.22
C PHE A 369 25.57 10.74 -22.58
N PRO A 370 25.65 11.09 -21.29
CA PRO A 370 26.93 11.32 -20.62
C PRO A 370 27.85 10.10 -20.74
N GLY A 371 29.07 10.31 -21.23
CA GLY A 371 30.09 9.27 -21.39
C GLY A 371 30.17 8.63 -22.78
N CYS A 372 29.36 9.05 -23.74
CA CYS A 372 29.47 8.64 -25.15
C CYS A 372 30.27 9.65 -25.99
N THR A 373 31.12 9.17 -26.89
CA THR A 373 31.96 10.02 -27.76
C THR A 373 31.41 10.19 -29.18
N ASP A 374 30.51 9.31 -29.62
CA ASP A 374 29.96 9.25 -30.98
C ASP A 374 28.44 8.99 -30.90
N LEU A 375 27.68 9.48 -31.87
CA LEU A 375 26.24 9.24 -32.00
C LEU A 375 25.87 7.76 -32.10
N ASN A 376 26.72 6.94 -32.73
CA ASN A 376 26.48 5.50 -32.81
C ASN A 376 26.48 4.86 -31.40
N GLN A 377 27.42 5.26 -30.54
CA GLN A 377 27.48 4.78 -29.15
C GLN A 377 26.27 5.24 -28.33
N VAL A 378 25.77 6.46 -28.58
CA VAL A 378 24.53 6.96 -27.96
C VAL A 378 23.35 6.09 -28.39
N LYS A 379 23.22 5.79 -29.69
CA LYS A 379 22.14 4.94 -30.21
C LYS A 379 22.19 3.54 -29.62
N GLU A 380 23.36 2.90 -29.60
CA GLU A 380 23.53 1.56 -29.03
C GLU A 380 23.21 1.52 -27.53
N SER A 381 23.71 2.49 -26.76
CA SER A 381 23.48 2.55 -25.31
C SER A 381 22.01 2.80 -24.97
N LEU A 382 21.34 3.68 -25.71
CA LEU A 382 19.91 3.94 -25.55
C LEU A 382 19.07 2.76 -25.97
N LEU A 383 19.39 2.13 -27.10
CA LEU A 383 18.69 0.94 -27.59
C LEU A 383 18.83 -0.23 -26.61
N GLN A 384 20.01 -0.44 -26.04
CA GLN A 384 20.21 -1.44 -24.98
C GLN A 384 19.33 -1.15 -23.76
N LYS A 385 19.27 0.12 -23.31
CA LYS A 385 18.40 0.53 -22.20
C LYS A 385 16.91 0.34 -22.53
N CYS A 386 16.49 0.68 -23.75
CA CYS A 386 15.11 0.48 -24.21
C CYS A 386 14.76 -1.01 -24.25
N ARG A 387 15.67 -1.88 -24.73
CA ARG A 387 15.49 -3.34 -24.70
C ARG A 387 15.38 -3.89 -23.28
N GLU A 388 16.19 -3.40 -22.36
CA GLU A 388 16.11 -3.78 -20.94
C GLU A 388 14.76 -3.36 -20.32
N MET A 389 14.27 -2.17 -20.65
CA MET A 389 12.97 -1.70 -20.20
C MET A 389 11.81 -2.50 -20.81
N GLU A 390 11.88 -2.81 -22.10
CA GLU A 390 10.92 -3.66 -22.81
C GLU A 390 10.87 -5.06 -22.18
N GLN A 391 12.03 -5.68 -21.98
CA GLN A 391 12.13 -7.00 -21.37
C GLN A 391 11.57 -7.00 -19.95
N ALA A 392 11.92 -5.99 -19.13
CA ALA A 392 11.38 -5.86 -17.78
C ALA A 392 9.86 -5.65 -17.77
N ALA A 393 9.31 -4.87 -18.70
CA ALA A 393 7.87 -4.68 -18.84
C ALA A 393 7.16 -6.00 -19.24
N LYS A 394 7.75 -6.75 -20.17
CA LYS A 394 7.25 -8.06 -20.60
C LYS A 394 7.30 -9.09 -19.47
N ASP A 395 8.40 -9.13 -18.72
CA ASP A 395 8.55 -10.03 -17.58
C ASP A 395 7.53 -9.72 -16.50
N GLN A 396 7.33 -8.44 -16.18
CA GLN A 396 6.31 -7.98 -15.23
C GLN A 396 4.89 -8.32 -15.69
N ALA A 397 4.57 -8.12 -16.97
CA ALA A 397 3.26 -8.48 -17.53
C ALA A 397 3.02 -9.99 -17.45
N THR A 398 4.06 -10.77 -17.73
CA THR A 398 4.03 -12.24 -17.61
C THR A 398 3.80 -12.66 -16.15
N ASP A 399 4.52 -12.08 -15.20
CA ASP A 399 4.38 -12.37 -13.77
C ASP A 399 2.97 -12.02 -13.27
N ASN A 400 2.45 -10.85 -13.64
CA ASN A 400 1.08 -10.46 -13.29
C ASN A 400 0.06 -11.46 -13.86
N ALA A 401 0.20 -11.87 -15.12
CA ALA A 401 -0.70 -12.84 -15.74
C ALA A 401 -0.66 -14.22 -15.06
N ILE A 402 0.53 -14.68 -14.64
CA ILE A 402 0.70 -15.90 -13.84
C ILE A 402 -0.04 -15.78 -12.51
N LEU A 403 0.20 -14.69 -11.77
CA LEU A 403 -0.40 -14.46 -10.46
C LEU A 403 -1.92 -14.33 -10.54
N ASP A 404 -2.45 -13.66 -11.56
CA ASP A 404 -3.88 -13.54 -11.79
C ASP A 404 -4.54 -14.89 -12.10
N GLN A 405 -3.83 -15.75 -12.83
CA GLN A 405 -4.31 -17.10 -13.11
C GLN A 405 -4.28 -17.99 -11.86
N LEU A 406 -3.22 -17.91 -11.03
CA LEU A 406 -3.16 -18.60 -9.75
C LEU A 406 -4.32 -18.21 -8.82
N CYS A 407 -4.65 -16.92 -8.79
CA CYS A 407 -5.77 -16.38 -8.02
C CYS A 407 -7.10 -17.09 -8.31
N LYS A 408 -7.34 -17.47 -9.57
CA LYS A 408 -8.57 -18.14 -10.02
C LYS A 408 -8.60 -19.63 -9.68
N MET A 409 -7.45 -20.24 -9.39
CA MET A 409 -7.32 -21.67 -9.11
C MET A 409 -7.39 -22.01 -7.62
N VAL A 410 -7.50 -20.99 -6.77
CA VAL A 410 -7.34 -21.12 -5.33
C VAL A 410 -8.54 -20.53 -4.58
N GLU A 411 -9.06 -21.32 -3.65
CA GLU A 411 -10.06 -20.91 -2.68
C GLU A 411 -9.41 -20.81 -1.30
N ILE A 412 -9.40 -19.60 -0.74
CA ILE A 412 -8.84 -19.30 0.57
C ILE A 412 -9.86 -18.52 1.38
N ASP A 413 -10.02 -18.93 2.63
CA ASP A 413 -10.87 -18.26 3.60
C ASP A 413 -10.03 -17.24 4.38
N ILE A 414 -10.10 -15.96 4.01
CA ILE A 414 -9.15 -14.94 4.47
C ILE A 414 -9.61 -14.34 5.80
N PRO A 415 -8.81 -14.39 6.87
CA PRO A 415 -9.15 -13.75 8.13
C PRO A 415 -9.07 -12.23 8.04
N GLN A 416 -9.93 -11.55 8.79
CA GLN A 416 -10.04 -10.09 8.79
C GLN A 416 -8.74 -9.41 9.26
N SER A 417 -8.02 -10.00 10.21
CA SER A 417 -6.72 -9.44 10.66
C SER A 417 -5.70 -9.35 9.53
N LEU A 418 -5.55 -10.42 8.74
CA LEU A 418 -4.65 -10.47 7.60
C LEU A 418 -5.07 -9.47 6.50
N PHE A 419 -6.39 -9.36 6.26
CA PHE A 419 -6.94 -8.37 5.33
C PHE A 419 -6.60 -6.93 5.75
N GLU A 420 -6.83 -6.58 7.02
CA GLU A 420 -6.54 -5.26 7.55
C GLU A 420 -5.05 -4.96 7.56
N GLU A 421 -4.21 -5.93 7.91
CA GLU A 421 -2.76 -5.79 7.89
C GLU A 421 -2.24 -5.50 6.48
N GLN A 422 -2.59 -6.33 5.50
CA GLN A 422 -2.17 -6.15 4.12
C GLN A 422 -2.65 -4.81 3.55
N GLY A 423 -3.91 -4.46 3.81
CA GLY A 423 -4.47 -3.21 3.33
C GLY A 423 -3.82 -1.98 3.98
N ARG A 424 -3.45 -2.04 5.26
CA ARG A 424 -2.66 -0.98 5.92
C ARG A 424 -1.26 -0.85 5.34
N GLN A 425 -0.60 -1.96 5.00
CA GLN A 425 0.71 -1.93 4.34
C GLN A 425 0.63 -1.26 2.97
N LEU A 426 -0.35 -1.64 2.13
CA LEU A 426 -0.58 -1.02 0.83
C LEU A 426 -0.91 0.47 0.93
N TYR A 427 -1.74 0.83 1.90
CA TYR A 427 -2.06 2.23 2.14
C TYR A 427 -0.85 3.03 2.61
N GLY A 428 -0.03 2.45 3.48
CA GLY A 428 1.24 3.04 3.93
C GLY A 428 2.19 3.30 2.78
N ALA A 429 2.37 2.33 1.87
CA ALA A 429 3.19 2.49 0.66
C ALA A 429 2.66 3.62 -0.24
N ARG A 430 1.34 3.69 -0.44
CA ARG A 430 0.70 4.77 -1.20
C ARG A 430 0.95 6.14 -0.57
N LEU A 431 0.87 6.26 0.76
CA LEU A 431 1.13 7.52 1.44
C LEU A 431 2.58 7.98 1.26
N LEU A 432 3.54 7.06 1.31
CA LEU A 432 4.96 7.36 1.04
C LEU A 432 5.17 7.86 -0.39
N GLU A 433 4.52 7.24 -1.37
CA GLU A 433 4.58 7.68 -2.76
C GLU A 433 4.00 9.09 -2.95
N ILE A 434 2.84 9.37 -2.35
CA ILE A 434 2.23 10.71 -2.40
C ILE A 434 3.15 11.74 -1.74
N GLN A 435 3.75 11.41 -0.59
CA GLN A 435 4.68 12.30 0.10
C GLN A 435 5.96 12.57 -0.70
N ALA A 436 6.43 11.59 -1.47
CA ALA A 436 7.59 11.76 -2.35
C ALA A 436 7.28 12.68 -3.55
N ASN A 437 6.07 12.58 -4.11
CA ASN A 437 5.67 13.31 -5.31
C ASN A 437 5.05 14.69 -5.02
N VAL A 438 4.50 14.89 -3.83
CA VAL A 438 3.74 16.10 -3.46
C VAL A 438 4.21 16.61 -2.10
N LYS A 439 4.50 17.92 -2.02
CA LYS A 439 4.71 18.61 -0.74
C LYS A 439 3.36 18.74 -0.02
N LEU A 440 3.03 17.75 0.80
CA LEU A 440 1.84 17.77 1.64
C LEU A 440 2.06 18.65 2.87
N ASN A 441 1.05 19.47 3.21
CA ASN A 441 1.01 20.16 4.50
C ASN A 441 0.58 19.20 5.62
N GLU A 442 0.94 19.50 6.87
CA GLU A 442 0.63 18.65 8.04
C GLU A 442 -0.87 18.31 8.16
N GLN A 443 -1.75 19.28 7.87
CA GLN A 443 -3.20 19.07 7.89
C GLN A 443 -3.70 18.09 6.82
N GLN A 444 -3.08 18.11 5.64
CA GLN A 444 -3.42 17.18 4.56
C GLN A 444 -2.93 15.77 4.90
N LEU A 445 -1.71 15.66 5.44
CA LEU A 445 -1.18 14.39 5.91
C LEU A 445 -2.02 13.80 7.04
N ALA A 446 -2.46 14.61 8.01
CA ALA A 446 -3.35 14.17 9.08
C ALA A 446 -4.70 13.67 8.56
N THR A 447 -5.24 14.32 7.52
CA THR A 447 -6.49 13.90 6.87
C THR A 447 -6.34 12.55 6.17
N LEU A 448 -5.25 12.39 5.40
CA LEU A 448 -4.93 11.15 4.69
C LEU A 448 -4.59 10.00 5.65
N SER A 449 -3.96 10.29 6.79
CA SER A 449 -3.63 9.28 7.81
C SER A 449 -4.77 9.01 8.79
N SER A 450 -5.95 9.62 8.59
CA SER A 450 -7.10 9.42 9.49
C SER A 450 -7.66 7.99 9.38
N PRO A 451 -8.20 7.41 10.47
CA PRO A 451 -8.82 6.07 10.44
C PRO A 451 -9.92 5.94 9.38
N LYS A 452 -10.64 7.04 9.13
CA LYS A 452 -11.69 7.09 8.10
C LYS A 452 -11.11 6.90 6.70
N ALA A 453 -10.03 7.60 6.36
CA ALA A 453 -9.38 7.48 5.05
C ALA A 453 -8.80 6.08 4.82
N VAL A 454 -8.20 5.48 5.87
CA VAL A 454 -7.73 4.10 5.84
C VAL A 454 -8.89 3.14 5.56
N ASN A 455 -9.99 3.23 6.31
CA ASN A 455 -11.13 2.34 6.13
C ASN A 455 -11.78 2.47 4.74
N GLU A 456 -11.91 3.70 4.24
CA GLU A 456 -12.43 3.96 2.89
C GLU A 456 -11.52 3.33 1.82
N PHE A 457 -10.20 3.39 2.00
CA PHE A 457 -9.26 2.69 1.12
C PHE A 457 -9.42 1.17 1.18
N LEU A 458 -9.54 0.61 2.39
CA LEU A 458 -9.75 -0.84 2.58
C LEU A 458 -11.04 -1.32 1.91
N GLU A 459 -12.13 -0.57 2.02
CA GLU A 459 -13.41 -0.92 1.37
C GLU A 459 -13.31 -0.81 -0.15
N ASN A 460 -12.76 0.30 -0.67
CA ASN A 460 -12.64 0.53 -2.10
C ASN A 460 -11.66 -0.42 -2.79
N GLN A 461 -10.65 -0.93 -2.08
CA GLN A 461 -9.63 -1.84 -2.60
C GLN A 461 -9.80 -3.28 -2.11
N ARG A 462 -10.97 -3.62 -1.55
CA ARG A 462 -11.20 -4.91 -0.91
C ARG A 462 -10.85 -6.09 -1.82
N GLU A 463 -11.33 -6.08 -3.06
CA GLU A 463 -11.07 -7.16 -4.02
C GLU A 463 -9.58 -7.28 -4.38
N ASN A 464 -8.92 -6.15 -4.61
CA ASN A 464 -7.48 -6.11 -4.92
C ASN A 464 -6.63 -6.63 -3.75
N ILE A 465 -6.96 -6.23 -2.51
CA ILE A 465 -6.27 -6.71 -1.30
C ILE A 465 -6.48 -8.22 -1.15
N ILE A 466 -7.71 -8.70 -1.33
CA ILE A 466 -8.04 -10.14 -1.26
C ILE A 466 -7.26 -10.92 -2.32
N ASN A 467 -7.21 -10.43 -3.56
CA ASN A 467 -6.48 -11.10 -4.65
C ASN A 467 -4.97 -11.14 -4.36
N LEU A 468 -4.40 -10.05 -3.86
CA LEU A 468 -2.98 -9.99 -3.50
C LEU A 468 -2.65 -10.97 -2.36
N ILE A 469 -3.52 -11.06 -1.34
CA ILE A 469 -3.38 -12.06 -0.28
C ILE A 469 -3.43 -13.48 -0.85
N LYS A 470 -4.39 -13.77 -1.74
CA LYS A 470 -4.50 -15.08 -2.39
C LYS A 470 -3.25 -15.41 -3.19
N GLN A 471 -2.71 -14.44 -3.93
CA GLN A 471 -1.48 -14.59 -4.71
C GLN A 471 -0.30 -14.94 -3.80
N ASN A 472 -0.08 -14.17 -2.73
CA ASN A 472 1.00 -14.42 -1.77
C ASN A 472 0.90 -15.83 -1.14
N LEU A 473 -0.29 -16.20 -0.69
CA LEU A 473 -0.51 -17.49 -0.04
C LEU A 473 -0.37 -18.66 -1.02
N ALA A 474 -0.89 -18.52 -2.24
CA ALA A 474 -0.75 -19.54 -3.29
C ALA A 474 0.72 -19.74 -3.67
N VAL A 475 1.48 -18.66 -3.82
CA VAL A 475 2.91 -18.68 -4.12
C VAL A 475 3.70 -19.37 -2.99
N GLY A 476 3.48 -18.98 -1.73
CA GLY A 476 4.15 -19.60 -0.59
C GLY A 476 3.79 -21.09 -0.41
N ASP A 477 2.57 -21.49 -0.78
CA ASP A 477 2.16 -22.90 -0.76
C ASP A 477 2.83 -23.71 -1.89
N ILE A 478 2.96 -23.15 -3.11
CA ILE A 478 3.72 -23.77 -4.20
C ILE A 478 5.19 -23.94 -3.79
N PHE A 479 5.81 -22.91 -3.20
CA PHE A 479 7.21 -22.97 -2.75
C PHE A 479 7.44 -24.17 -1.82
N LYS A 480 6.52 -24.40 -0.88
CA LYS A 480 6.56 -25.54 0.06
C LYS A 480 6.30 -26.88 -0.64
N ARG A 481 5.30 -26.97 -1.53
CA ARG A 481 4.93 -28.22 -2.22
C ARG A 481 6.02 -28.72 -3.16
N GLU A 482 6.64 -27.81 -3.90
CA GLU A 482 7.70 -28.14 -4.85
C GLU A 482 9.09 -28.18 -4.20
N ASN A 483 9.19 -27.91 -2.90
CA ASN A 483 10.44 -27.88 -2.13
C ASN A 483 11.52 -26.99 -2.77
N LEU A 484 11.11 -25.81 -3.23
CA LEU A 484 12.04 -24.83 -3.79
C LEU A 484 12.97 -24.30 -2.70
N GLN A 485 14.17 -23.89 -3.09
CA GLN A 485 15.18 -23.36 -2.17
C GLN A 485 15.87 -22.14 -2.78
N PHE A 486 16.23 -21.19 -1.92
CA PHE A 486 17.13 -20.09 -2.23
C PHE A 486 18.33 -20.17 -1.29
N SER A 487 19.45 -19.56 -1.68
CA SER A 487 20.67 -19.64 -0.89
C SER A 487 20.63 -18.69 0.31
N THR A 488 21.22 -19.10 1.44
CA THR A 488 21.34 -18.21 2.61
C THR A 488 22.16 -16.96 2.31
N GLU A 489 23.11 -17.05 1.39
CA GLU A 489 23.95 -15.92 0.96
C GLU A 489 23.13 -14.85 0.22
N GLU A 490 22.21 -15.28 -0.64
CA GLU A 490 21.28 -14.41 -1.35
C GLU A 490 20.36 -13.67 -0.38
N LEU A 491 19.79 -14.38 0.61
CA LEU A 491 18.97 -13.77 1.66
C LEU A 491 19.76 -12.71 2.45
N VAL A 492 20.97 -13.03 2.89
CA VAL A 492 21.80 -12.09 3.68
C VAL A 492 22.16 -10.87 2.85
N LYS A 493 22.54 -11.06 1.58
CA LYS A 493 22.86 -9.97 0.66
C LYS A 493 21.67 -9.04 0.46
N GLU A 494 20.48 -9.60 0.25
CA GLU A 494 19.30 -8.80 -0.02
C GLU A 494 18.80 -8.06 1.23
N VAL A 495 18.83 -8.70 2.40
CA VAL A 495 18.58 -8.03 3.68
C VAL A 495 19.55 -6.86 3.89
N GLN A 496 20.84 -7.03 3.57
CA GLN A 496 21.82 -5.95 3.66
C GLN A 496 21.51 -4.79 2.69
N ASN A 497 21.05 -5.11 1.47
CA ASN A 497 20.62 -4.10 0.50
C ASN A 497 19.43 -3.30 1.04
N SER A 498 18.35 -3.98 1.49
CA SER A 498 17.16 -3.32 2.02
C SER A 498 17.49 -2.46 3.25
N VAL A 499 18.27 -2.99 4.19
CA VAL A 499 18.72 -2.23 5.38
C VAL A 499 19.56 -1.01 5.00
N ALA A 500 20.41 -1.11 3.97
CA ALA A 500 21.18 0.03 3.50
C ALA A 500 20.28 1.13 2.92
N GLU A 501 19.16 0.78 2.27
CA GLU A 501 18.17 1.74 1.78
C GLU A 501 17.44 2.45 2.92
N PHE A 502 16.94 1.71 3.92
CA PHE A 502 16.32 2.31 5.11
C PHE A 502 17.27 3.31 5.79
N LYS A 503 18.57 2.96 5.91
CA LYS A 503 19.60 3.85 6.46
C LYS A 503 19.83 5.10 5.62
N ARG A 504 19.84 4.98 4.28
CA ARG A 504 19.97 6.14 3.37
C ARG A 504 18.82 7.12 3.56
N HIS A 505 17.60 6.61 3.79
CA HIS A 505 16.40 7.42 3.98
C HIS A 505 16.14 7.82 5.44
N LYS A 506 17.00 7.43 6.39
CA LYS A 506 16.85 7.69 7.83
C LYS A 506 15.50 7.21 8.39
N GLN A 507 15.00 6.11 7.85
CA GLN A 507 13.77 5.47 8.30
C GLN A 507 14.08 4.50 9.44
N GLU A 508 13.15 4.40 10.40
CA GLU A 508 13.21 3.38 11.44
C GLU A 508 12.81 2.04 10.83
N TYR A 509 13.54 0.97 11.17
CA TYR A 509 13.32 -0.36 10.63
C TYR A 509 13.53 -1.41 11.71
N ASP A 510 12.89 -2.56 11.53
CA ASP A 510 13.04 -3.74 12.36
C ASP A 510 13.70 -4.83 11.51
N GLU A 511 14.92 -5.25 11.89
CA GLU A 511 15.71 -6.22 11.12
C GLU A 511 14.99 -7.57 10.95
N GLU A 512 14.21 -8.01 11.93
CA GLU A 512 13.48 -9.27 11.84
C GLU A 512 12.36 -9.17 10.81
N ARG A 513 11.61 -8.06 10.80
CA ARG A 513 10.56 -7.81 9.81
C ARG A 513 11.10 -7.63 8.40
N VAL A 514 12.20 -6.91 8.25
CA VAL A 514 12.86 -6.76 6.93
C VAL A 514 13.30 -8.12 6.42
N ARG A 515 13.86 -8.98 7.29
CA ARG A 515 14.24 -10.33 6.90
C ARG A 515 13.06 -11.19 6.48
N GLU A 516 11.94 -11.15 7.21
CA GLU A 516 10.70 -11.86 6.85
C GLU A 516 10.20 -11.40 5.47
N GLN A 517 10.15 -10.08 5.22
CA GLN A 517 9.71 -9.53 3.94
C GLN A 517 10.63 -9.91 2.77
N VAL A 518 11.94 -9.84 2.96
CA VAL A 518 12.91 -10.23 1.92
C VAL A 518 12.80 -11.73 1.62
N GLN A 519 12.57 -12.55 2.64
CA GLN A 519 12.33 -13.97 2.44
C GLN A 519 11.09 -14.21 1.58
N ASP A 520 9.95 -13.58 1.88
CA ASP A 520 8.72 -13.73 1.10
C ASP A 520 8.92 -13.31 -0.37
N VAL A 521 9.68 -12.24 -0.61
CA VAL A 521 10.03 -11.76 -1.97
C VAL A 521 10.88 -12.79 -2.71
N LEU A 522 11.90 -13.36 -2.07
CA LEU A 522 12.77 -14.37 -2.68
C LEU A 522 12.02 -15.67 -2.96
N GLU A 523 11.16 -16.11 -2.04
CA GLU A 523 10.25 -17.25 -2.25
C GLU A 523 9.36 -17.01 -3.47
N GLY A 524 8.77 -15.82 -3.58
CA GLY A 524 7.94 -15.45 -4.71
C GLY A 524 8.69 -15.41 -6.05
N ALA A 525 9.88 -14.83 -6.06
CA ALA A 525 10.72 -14.79 -7.26
C ALA A 525 11.06 -16.21 -7.76
N LYS A 526 11.40 -17.13 -6.85
CA LYS A 526 11.73 -18.52 -7.20
C LYS A 526 10.54 -19.30 -7.72
N VAL A 527 9.36 -19.09 -7.14
CA VAL A 527 8.12 -19.72 -7.62
C VAL A 527 7.75 -19.21 -9.01
N LEU A 528 7.87 -17.90 -9.26
CA LEU A 528 7.57 -17.33 -10.57
C LEU A 528 8.55 -17.80 -11.64
N GLU A 529 9.85 -17.88 -11.32
CA GLU A 529 10.87 -18.47 -12.20
C GLU A 529 10.49 -19.91 -12.56
N TRP A 530 10.16 -20.73 -11.57
CA TRP A 530 9.75 -22.12 -11.77
C TRP A 530 8.45 -22.21 -12.59
N LEU A 531 7.45 -21.37 -12.33
CA LEU A 531 6.19 -21.36 -13.08
C LEU A 531 6.39 -20.92 -14.53
N LYS A 532 7.28 -19.97 -14.80
CA LYS A 532 7.64 -19.55 -16.16
C LYS A 532 8.23 -20.69 -16.98
N GLU A 533 9.00 -21.58 -16.36
CA GLU A 533 9.59 -22.75 -17.03
C GLU A 533 8.57 -23.86 -17.32
N HIS A 534 7.50 -23.96 -16.51
CA HIS A 534 6.53 -25.06 -16.58
C HIS A 534 5.21 -24.67 -17.27
N ALA A 535 4.86 -23.39 -17.31
CA ALA A 535 3.64 -22.89 -17.92
C ALA A 535 3.77 -22.71 -19.45
N ASP A 536 2.67 -22.91 -20.16
CA ASP A 536 2.55 -22.62 -21.60
C ASP A 536 2.12 -21.16 -21.78
N ILE A 537 3.11 -20.29 -22.02
CA ILE A 537 2.92 -18.83 -22.11
C ILE A 537 2.82 -18.42 -23.59
N GLN A 538 1.69 -17.82 -23.95
CA GLN A 538 1.42 -17.29 -25.28
C GLN A 538 1.38 -15.77 -25.22
N TYR A 539 2.17 -15.12 -26.08
CA TYR A 539 2.20 -13.66 -26.19
C TYR A 539 1.27 -13.21 -27.32
N VAL A 540 0.37 -12.29 -27.00
CA VAL A 540 -0.53 -11.65 -27.97
C VAL A 540 -0.26 -10.15 -27.96
N THR A 541 -0.03 -9.57 -29.14
CA THR A 541 0.16 -8.14 -29.29
C THR A 541 -1.19 -7.45 -29.35
N ARG A 542 -1.37 -6.40 -28.55
CA ARG A 542 -2.60 -5.60 -28.52
C ARG A 542 -2.56 -4.44 -29.52
#